data_AF-A0A7J4IGQ7-F1
#
_entry.id   AF-A0A7J4IGQ7-F1
#
_cell.length_a   1.000
_cell.length_b   1.000
_cell.length_c   1.000
_cell.angle_alpha   90.00
_cell.angle_beta   90.00
_cell.angle_gamma   90.00
#
_symmetry.space_group_name_H-M   'P 1'
#
loop_
_entity.id
_entity.type
_entity.pdbx_description
1 polymer ?
#
loop_
_entity_poly.entity_id
_entity_poly.type
_entity_poly.pdbx_seq_one_letter_code
_entity_poly.pdbx_strand_id
1 'polypeptide(L)'
;MSEIRLVGTAHVSAESVDEVRREIDEFAPDIVAVELDQNRYHALKYGAEEPEIADILKSGNLMMFLLQWGLAYVQKQIGMDVGVEPGAEMKAACEAAEERGIRIGLVDRDIRITLNRFLANMTIREKLRMAWALLLSVFHFGGGEGEELDIEALKQQDVIDMAMDEFRKFSPNGAKALIDERDAYLAHQLIGLSRAYERVLAVVGAGHIAGIRRYLADPTSLPPLEELTQTVKPFPWMRLIEVGVGAVFVAILVLIAFSGVGAGVLLWALVYWVLLHGLLTAIFTLAAGGHPLSALTGFAVSWLTAIHPLLAAGWFSAIVEAKIRKPRKGDVKRLLEAASFAEMRQNPLFKVVFVAALANVGSTLGTVAYFVFLFPALGVDPAVMLGQGASNIWHLIVGGA
;
A
#
# COMPACT_ATOMS: atom_id res chain seq x y z
N MET A 1 11.87 -35.38 -21.65
CA MET A 1 11.99 -34.10 -20.92
C MET A 1 10.60 -33.51 -20.90
N SER A 2 10.17 -32.97 -19.76
CA SER A 2 8.90 -32.25 -19.66
C SER A 2 8.93 -31.00 -20.55
N GLU A 3 7.89 -30.78 -21.34
CA GLU A 3 7.71 -29.60 -22.18
C GLU A 3 6.86 -28.57 -21.44
N ILE A 4 7.39 -27.35 -21.31
CA ILE A 4 6.67 -26.21 -20.73
C ILE A 4 6.36 -25.23 -21.86
N ARG A 5 5.08 -25.02 -22.16
CA ARG A 5 4.61 -24.00 -23.09
C ARG A 5 4.09 -22.79 -22.33
N LEU A 6 4.63 -21.61 -22.60
CA LEU A 6 4.19 -20.35 -22.00
C LEU A 6 3.24 -19.63 -22.96
N VAL A 7 2.04 -19.31 -22.50
CA VAL A 7 1.05 -18.49 -23.20
C VAL A 7 0.98 -17.15 -22.49
N GLY A 8 1.33 -16.09 -23.22
CA GLY A 8 1.37 -14.72 -22.73
C GLY A 8 0.04 -14.03 -22.92
N THR A 9 -0.55 -13.51 -21.85
CA THR A 9 -1.80 -12.75 -21.94
C THR A 9 -1.53 -11.27 -21.72
N ALA A 10 -1.82 -10.43 -22.72
CA ALA A 10 -1.93 -8.99 -22.53
C ALA A 10 -3.36 -8.73 -22.06
N HIS A 11 -3.54 -8.69 -20.73
CA HIS A 11 -4.84 -8.75 -20.10
C HIS A 11 -5.86 -7.83 -20.75
N VAL A 12 -7.07 -8.36 -20.85
CA VAL A 12 -8.32 -7.71 -21.22
C VAL A 12 -8.57 -7.64 -22.75
N SER A 13 -8.32 -8.73 -23.50
CA SER A 13 -8.79 -8.82 -24.90
C SER A 13 -9.52 -10.13 -25.20
N ALA A 14 -10.56 -10.05 -26.04
CA ALA A 14 -11.27 -11.24 -26.52
C ALA A 14 -10.35 -12.17 -27.34
N GLU A 15 -9.42 -11.60 -28.11
CA GLU A 15 -8.43 -12.38 -28.86
C GLU A 15 -7.53 -13.21 -27.93
N SER A 16 -7.09 -12.65 -26.80
CA SER A 16 -6.26 -13.37 -25.83
C SER A 16 -7.01 -14.54 -25.16
N VAL A 17 -8.33 -14.39 -24.95
CA VAL A 17 -9.18 -15.48 -24.44
C VAL A 17 -9.26 -16.63 -25.44
N ASP A 18 -9.50 -16.31 -26.71
CA ASP A 18 -9.60 -17.31 -27.78
C ASP A 18 -8.25 -17.99 -28.04
N GLU A 19 -7.14 -17.24 -27.98
CA GLU A 19 -5.78 -17.77 -28.07
C GLU A 19 -5.49 -18.78 -26.96
N VAL A 20 -5.83 -18.47 -25.71
CA VAL A 20 -5.65 -19.40 -24.58
C VAL A 20 -6.40 -20.71 -24.80
N ARG A 21 -7.65 -20.65 -25.26
CA ARG A 21 -8.45 -21.85 -25.55
C ARG A 21 -7.85 -22.68 -26.68
N ARG A 22 -7.44 -22.02 -27.76
CA ARG A 22 -6.78 -22.67 -28.90
C ARG A 22 -5.48 -23.36 -28.47
N GLU A 23 -4.64 -22.69 -27.69
CA GLU A 23 -3.37 -23.27 -27.23
C GLU A 23 -3.60 -24.48 -26.32
N ILE A 24 -4.63 -24.48 -25.46
CA ILE A 24 -4.99 -25.66 -24.66
C ILE A 24 -5.41 -26.83 -25.55
N ASP A 25 -6.19 -26.56 -26.60
CA ASP A 25 -6.65 -27.58 -27.54
C ASP A 25 -5.51 -28.17 -28.38
N GLU A 26 -4.67 -27.32 -28.95
CA GLU A 26 -3.55 -27.74 -29.80
C GLU A 26 -2.44 -28.42 -28.99
N PHE A 27 -2.13 -27.90 -27.80
CA PHE A 27 -1.06 -28.41 -26.98
C PHE A 27 -1.47 -29.58 -26.08
N ALA A 28 -2.76 -29.89 -25.91
CA ALA A 28 -3.25 -31.03 -25.13
C ALA A 28 -2.42 -31.33 -23.85
N PRO A 29 -2.33 -30.38 -22.90
CA PRO A 29 -1.46 -30.50 -21.73
C PRO A 29 -1.99 -31.49 -20.69
N ASP A 30 -1.10 -32.02 -19.84
CA ASP A 30 -1.47 -32.79 -18.66
C ASP A 30 -1.99 -31.89 -17.52
N ILE A 31 -1.51 -30.64 -17.52
CA ILE A 31 -1.86 -29.62 -16.53
C ILE A 31 -1.83 -28.23 -17.16
N VAL A 32 -2.83 -27.41 -16.82
CA VAL A 32 -2.86 -25.98 -17.10
C VAL A 32 -2.46 -25.22 -15.84
N ALA A 33 -1.29 -24.59 -15.88
CA ALA A 33 -0.80 -23.69 -14.84
C ALA A 33 -1.31 -22.27 -15.08
N VAL A 34 -1.94 -21.66 -14.08
CA VAL A 34 -2.49 -20.30 -14.18
C VAL A 34 -1.84 -19.36 -13.14
N GLU A 35 -1.52 -18.14 -13.56
CA GLU A 35 -0.99 -17.06 -12.70
C GLU A 35 -2.06 -16.51 -11.74
N LEU A 36 -2.56 -17.38 -10.87
CA LEU A 36 -3.53 -17.06 -9.83
C LEU A 36 -3.08 -17.67 -8.50
N ASP A 37 -3.34 -16.95 -7.41
CA ASP A 37 -3.32 -17.51 -6.06
C ASP A 37 -4.69 -18.09 -5.70
N GLN A 38 -4.75 -18.85 -4.60
CA GLN A 38 -5.98 -19.53 -4.17
C GLN A 38 -7.16 -18.57 -3.95
N ASN A 39 -6.91 -17.38 -3.39
CA ASN A 39 -7.96 -16.40 -3.12
C ASN A 39 -8.46 -15.77 -4.42
N ARG A 40 -7.57 -15.46 -5.35
CA ARG A 40 -7.93 -14.92 -6.67
C ARG A 40 -8.68 -15.94 -7.51
N TYR A 41 -8.26 -17.20 -7.51
CA TYR A 41 -8.99 -18.29 -8.16
C TYR A 41 -10.41 -18.43 -7.58
N HIS A 42 -10.54 -18.45 -6.25
CA HIS A 42 -11.84 -18.50 -5.59
C HIS A 42 -12.71 -17.28 -5.94
N ALA A 43 -12.14 -16.08 -5.93
CA ALA A 43 -12.85 -14.85 -6.25
C ALA A 43 -13.36 -14.81 -7.70
N LEU A 44 -12.56 -15.32 -8.66
CA LEU A 44 -12.97 -15.41 -10.06
C LEU A 44 -14.05 -16.47 -10.30
N LYS A 45 -14.00 -17.58 -9.55
CA LYS A 45 -14.91 -18.71 -9.73
C LYS A 45 -16.25 -18.56 -8.99
N TYR A 46 -16.21 -18.08 -7.75
CA TYR A 46 -17.36 -18.04 -6.85
C TYR A 46 -17.81 -16.61 -6.51
N GLY A 47 -17.10 -15.60 -7.01
CA GLY A 47 -17.26 -14.21 -6.63
C GLY A 47 -16.36 -13.80 -5.47
N ALA A 48 -15.99 -12.52 -5.43
CA ALA A 48 -15.18 -11.97 -4.36
C ALA A 48 -16.01 -11.83 -3.07
N GLU A 49 -15.49 -12.35 -1.96
CA GLU A 49 -16.04 -12.06 -0.63
C GLU A 49 -15.71 -10.61 -0.24
N GLU A 50 -16.72 -9.85 0.14
CA GLU A 50 -16.53 -8.46 0.57
C GLU A 50 -15.88 -8.44 1.96
N PRO A 51 -14.73 -7.77 2.13
CA PRO A 51 -14.06 -7.69 3.43
C PRO A 51 -14.93 -6.96 4.45
N GLU A 52 -14.91 -7.44 5.71
CA GLU A 52 -15.61 -6.78 6.79
C GLU A 52 -14.99 -5.41 7.08
N ILE A 53 -15.83 -4.38 7.23
CA ILE A 53 -15.38 -3.01 7.47
C ILE A 53 -14.58 -2.90 8.77
N ALA A 54 -14.94 -3.70 9.78
CA ALA A 54 -14.20 -3.75 11.02
C ALA A 54 -12.74 -4.20 10.81
N ASP A 55 -12.48 -5.10 9.87
CA ASP A 55 -11.14 -5.60 9.58
C ASP A 55 -10.30 -4.55 8.83
N ILE A 56 -10.94 -3.79 7.93
CA ILE A 56 -10.30 -2.65 7.24
C ILE A 56 -9.86 -1.57 8.24
N LEU A 57 -10.65 -1.32 9.28
CA LEU A 57 -10.42 -0.23 10.25
C LEU A 57 -9.49 -0.62 11.41
N LYS A 58 -9.44 -1.88 11.82
CA LYS A 58 -8.71 -2.33 13.02
C LYS A 58 -7.24 -2.66 12.80
N SER A 59 -6.74 -2.59 11.57
CA SER A 59 -5.45 -3.16 11.21
C SER A 59 -4.73 -2.26 10.22
N GLY A 60 -3.38 -2.30 10.19
CA GLY A 60 -2.54 -1.57 9.22
C GLY A 60 -2.86 -1.84 7.73
N ASN A 61 -3.94 -2.58 7.44
CA ASN A 61 -4.55 -2.79 6.15
C ASN A 61 -5.21 -1.53 5.57
N LEU A 62 -5.46 -0.48 6.35
CA LEU A 62 -6.06 0.76 5.82
C LEU A 62 -5.20 1.39 4.71
N MET A 63 -3.88 1.38 4.87
CA MET A 63 -2.95 1.87 3.84
C MET A 63 -2.90 0.92 2.64
N MET A 64 -2.96 -0.39 2.87
CA MET A 64 -3.00 -1.40 1.81
C MET A 64 -4.29 -1.28 0.99
N PHE A 65 -5.42 -1.05 1.65
CA PHE A 65 -6.72 -0.83 1.03
C PHE A 65 -6.71 0.44 0.18
N LEU A 66 -6.18 1.56 0.71
CA LEU A 66 -5.98 2.79 -0.04
C LEU A 66 -5.06 2.59 -1.24
N LEU A 67 -4.01 1.78 -1.12
CA LEU A 67 -3.12 1.48 -2.24
C LEU A 67 -3.83 0.64 -3.30
N GLN A 68 -4.47 -0.46 -2.92
CA GLN A 68 -5.22 -1.32 -3.84
C GLN A 68 -6.27 -0.53 -4.61
N TRP A 69 -6.99 0.33 -3.91
CA TRP A 69 -7.95 1.25 -4.50
C TRP A 69 -7.29 2.26 -5.44
N GLY A 70 -6.20 2.92 -5.02
CA GLY A 70 -5.52 3.92 -5.85
C GLY A 70 -4.97 3.32 -7.14
N LEU A 71 -4.47 2.09 -7.05
CA LEU A 71 -4.06 1.31 -8.21
C LEU A 71 -5.24 0.95 -9.12
N ALA A 72 -6.35 0.46 -8.55
CA ALA A 72 -7.57 0.17 -9.31
C ALA A 72 -8.12 1.42 -10.03
N TYR A 73 -8.09 2.58 -9.37
CA TYR A 73 -8.48 3.85 -9.96
C TYR A 73 -7.59 4.22 -11.15
N VAL A 74 -6.26 4.13 -10.99
CA VAL A 74 -5.32 4.41 -12.09
C VAL A 74 -5.54 3.44 -13.24
N GLN A 75 -5.69 2.14 -12.97
CA GLN A 75 -5.98 1.11 -13.98
C GLN A 75 -7.24 1.43 -14.79
N LYS A 76 -8.29 1.90 -14.12
CA LYS A 76 -9.54 2.31 -14.78
C LYS A 76 -9.36 3.56 -15.64
N GLN A 77 -8.61 4.56 -15.16
CA GLN A 77 -8.40 5.83 -15.85
C GLN A 77 -7.54 5.70 -17.12
N ILE A 78 -6.58 4.79 -17.14
CA ILE A 78 -5.75 4.53 -18.34
C ILE A 78 -6.47 3.65 -19.38
N GLY A 79 -7.77 3.41 -19.23
CA GLY A 79 -8.58 2.71 -20.22
C GLY A 79 -8.23 1.23 -20.40
N MET A 80 -7.60 0.59 -19.41
CA MET A 80 -7.42 -0.87 -19.42
C MET A 80 -8.75 -1.65 -19.30
N ASP A 81 -9.89 -0.96 -19.17
CA ASP A 81 -11.24 -1.51 -19.33
C ASP A 81 -11.58 -1.69 -20.82
N VAL A 82 -10.89 -2.60 -21.48
CA VAL A 82 -11.21 -3.07 -22.84
C VAL A 82 -12.37 -4.08 -22.78
N GLY A 83 -13.49 -3.69 -22.17
CA GLY A 83 -14.78 -4.43 -22.19
C GLY A 83 -14.79 -5.88 -21.69
N VAL A 84 -13.65 -6.39 -21.20
CA VAL A 84 -13.43 -7.75 -20.72
C VAL A 84 -13.08 -7.67 -19.22
N GLU A 85 -13.51 -8.64 -18.41
CA GLU A 85 -13.19 -8.63 -16.98
C GLU A 85 -11.68 -8.86 -16.77
N PRO A 86 -10.97 -8.07 -15.95
CA PRO A 86 -9.58 -8.34 -15.61
C PRO A 86 -9.39 -9.78 -15.10
N GLY A 87 -8.55 -10.55 -15.79
CA GLY A 87 -8.34 -11.97 -15.51
C GLY A 87 -9.30 -12.92 -16.24
N ALA A 88 -10.04 -12.44 -17.24
CA ALA A 88 -10.86 -13.28 -18.12
C ALA A 88 -10.05 -14.36 -18.83
N GLU A 89 -8.80 -14.10 -19.20
CA GLU A 89 -7.93 -15.10 -19.83
C GLU A 89 -7.62 -16.24 -18.87
N MET A 90 -7.31 -15.93 -17.60
CA MET A 90 -7.09 -16.96 -16.58
C MET A 90 -8.36 -17.72 -16.26
N LYS A 91 -9.52 -17.03 -16.21
CA LYS A 91 -10.82 -17.67 -16.04
C LYS A 91 -11.12 -18.63 -17.19
N ALA A 92 -10.91 -18.20 -18.43
CA ALA A 92 -11.09 -19.01 -19.62
C ALA A 92 -10.13 -20.22 -19.64
N ALA A 93 -8.88 -20.06 -19.18
CA ALA A 93 -7.95 -21.16 -19.02
C ALA A 93 -8.47 -22.21 -18.03
N CYS A 94 -9.00 -21.76 -16.88
CA CYS A 94 -9.58 -22.64 -15.86
C CYS A 94 -10.82 -23.37 -16.39
N GLU A 95 -11.74 -22.66 -17.03
CA GLU A 95 -12.96 -23.24 -17.62
C GLU A 95 -12.60 -24.27 -18.71
N ALA A 96 -11.71 -23.93 -19.63
CA ALA A 96 -11.29 -24.82 -20.70
C ALA A 96 -10.60 -26.10 -20.17
N ALA A 97 -9.78 -25.97 -19.12
CA ALA A 97 -9.16 -27.11 -18.46
C ALA A 97 -10.20 -28.01 -17.77
N GLU A 98 -11.16 -27.42 -17.04
CA GLU A 98 -12.23 -28.15 -16.34
C GLU A 98 -13.13 -28.91 -17.33
N GLU A 99 -13.54 -28.29 -18.43
CA GLU A 99 -14.33 -28.91 -19.51
C GLU A 99 -13.66 -30.16 -20.10
N ARG A 100 -12.33 -30.17 -20.12
CA ARG A 100 -11.51 -31.26 -20.70
C ARG A 100 -11.02 -32.25 -19.64
N GLY A 101 -11.36 -32.04 -18.37
CA GLY A 101 -10.85 -32.86 -17.26
C GLY A 101 -9.33 -32.74 -17.05
N ILE A 102 -8.72 -31.64 -17.50
CA ILE A 102 -7.30 -31.34 -17.31
C ILE A 102 -7.10 -30.74 -15.92
N ARG A 103 -5.98 -31.06 -15.25
CA ARG A 103 -5.69 -30.53 -13.93
C ARG A 103 -5.34 -29.04 -14.01
N ILE A 104 -5.68 -28.29 -12.96
CA ILE A 104 -5.31 -26.88 -12.82
C ILE A 104 -4.23 -26.74 -11.75
N GLY A 105 -3.14 -26.04 -12.09
CA GLY A 105 -2.09 -25.66 -11.16
C GLY A 105 -2.11 -24.17 -10.89
N LEU A 106 -2.31 -23.75 -9.63
CA LEU A 106 -2.18 -22.36 -9.23
C LEU A 106 -0.71 -22.04 -8.96
N VAL A 107 -0.12 -21.14 -9.74
CA VAL A 107 1.34 -20.89 -9.71
C VAL A 107 1.75 -19.53 -9.16
N ASP A 108 0.80 -18.69 -8.74
CA ASP A 108 1.12 -17.39 -8.17
C ASP A 108 1.08 -17.39 -6.63
N ARG A 109 1.73 -16.39 -6.03
CA ARG A 109 1.73 -16.16 -4.59
C ARG A 109 0.64 -15.18 -4.21
N ASP A 110 0.27 -15.18 -2.92
CA ASP A 110 -0.70 -14.22 -2.39
C ASP A 110 -0.30 -12.78 -2.73
N ILE A 111 -1.19 -12.08 -3.44
CA ILE A 111 -0.96 -10.70 -3.88
C ILE A 111 -0.62 -9.76 -2.71
N ARG A 112 -1.10 -10.03 -1.49
CA ARG A 112 -0.78 -9.25 -0.29
C ARG A 112 0.70 -9.33 0.06
N ILE A 113 1.33 -10.49 -0.14
CA ILE A 113 2.78 -10.66 0.07
C ILE A 113 3.51 -9.82 -0.98
N THR A 114 3.13 -9.94 -2.26
CA THR A 114 3.73 -9.17 -3.36
C THR A 114 3.65 -7.66 -3.12
N LEU A 115 2.47 -7.14 -2.75
CA LEU A 115 2.27 -5.72 -2.46
C LEU A 115 3.01 -5.26 -1.20
N ASN A 116 3.06 -6.10 -0.16
CA ASN A 116 3.82 -5.79 1.05
C ASN A 116 5.31 -5.65 0.74
N ARG A 117 5.88 -6.60 -0.02
CA ARG A 117 7.29 -6.59 -0.43
C ARG A 117 7.60 -5.41 -1.34
N PHE A 118 6.71 -5.10 -2.28
CA PHE A 118 6.79 -3.90 -3.12
C PHE A 118 6.97 -2.64 -2.28
N LEU A 119 6.08 -2.42 -1.30
CA LEU A 119 6.19 -1.26 -0.41
C LEU A 119 7.41 -1.32 0.52
N ALA A 120 7.76 -2.49 1.03
CA ALA A 120 8.82 -2.63 2.01
C ALA A 120 10.21 -2.41 1.39
N ASN A 121 10.42 -2.87 0.15
CA ASN A 121 11.70 -2.78 -0.54
C ASN A 121 11.97 -1.39 -1.13
N MET A 122 10.94 -0.57 -1.38
CA MET A 122 11.12 0.80 -1.85
C MET A 122 11.80 1.69 -0.81
N THR A 123 12.78 2.47 -1.28
CA THR A 123 13.38 3.57 -0.52
C THR A 123 12.37 4.69 -0.26
N ILE A 124 12.63 5.53 0.74
CA ILE A 124 11.78 6.71 1.04
C ILE A 124 11.66 7.63 -0.18
N ARG A 125 12.74 7.79 -0.97
CA ARG A 125 12.73 8.60 -2.19
C ARG A 125 11.81 8.02 -3.27
N GLU A 126 11.85 6.72 -3.50
CA GLU A 126 10.94 6.04 -4.44
C GLU A 126 9.49 6.17 -3.98
N LYS A 127 9.22 5.99 -2.67
CA LYS A 127 7.88 6.15 -2.08
C LYS A 127 7.34 7.57 -2.29
N LEU A 128 8.15 8.59 -2.00
CA LEU A 128 7.75 9.99 -2.19
C LEU A 128 7.50 10.32 -3.66
N ARG A 129 8.35 9.85 -4.57
CA ARG A 129 8.16 10.04 -6.02
C ARG A 129 6.87 9.38 -6.50
N MET A 130 6.61 8.13 -6.09
CA MET A 130 5.39 7.42 -6.45
C MET A 130 4.15 8.09 -5.88
N ALA A 131 4.17 8.48 -4.60
CA ALA A 131 3.07 9.23 -3.99
C ALA A 131 2.82 10.56 -4.73
N TRP A 132 3.87 11.27 -5.11
CA TRP A 132 3.76 12.49 -5.90
C TRP A 132 3.16 12.24 -7.29
N ALA A 133 3.62 11.21 -8.00
CA ALA A 133 3.09 10.83 -9.31
C ALA A 133 1.61 10.44 -9.25
N LEU A 134 1.21 9.67 -8.23
CA LEU A 134 -0.20 9.31 -7.99
C LEU A 134 -1.05 10.53 -7.61
N LEU A 135 -0.52 11.46 -6.83
CA LEU A 135 -1.23 12.71 -6.53
C LEU A 135 -1.40 13.54 -7.80
N LEU A 136 -0.34 13.71 -8.59
CA LEU A 136 -0.41 14.41 -9.86
C LEU A 136 -1.42 13.77 -10.80
N SER A 137 -1.48 12.44 -10.90
CA SER A 137 -2.49 11.79 -11.73
C SER A 137 -3.90 12.08 -11.24
N VAL A 138 -4.19 11.94 -9.94
CA VAL A 138 -5.52 12.26 -9.40
C VAL A 138 -5.91 13.73 -9.64
N PHE A 139 -4.96 14.67 -9.58
CA PHE A 139 -5.23 16.10 -9.79
C PHE A 139 -5.27 16.53 -11.27
N HIS A 140 -4.44 15.96 -12.15
CA HIS A 140 -4.44 16.26 -13.60
C HIS A 140 -5.60 15.58 -14.33
N PHE A 141 -5.91 14.31 -14.01
CA PHE A 141 -7.04 13.60 -14.61
C PHE A 141 -8.39 13.97 -13.97
N GLY A 142 -8.40 14.82 -12.93
CA GLY A 142 -9.61 15.33 -12.28
C GLY A 142 -10.23 16.56 -12.96
N GLY A 143 -9.60 17.12 -14.00
CA GLY A 143 -10.08 18.30 -14.70
C GLY A 143 -9.39 18.52 -16.04
N GLY A 144 -9.93 17.93 -17.11
CA GLY A 144 -9.47 18.15 -18.48
C GLY A 144 -9.62 16.88 -19.30
N GLU A 145 -10.18 17.02 -20.50
CA GLU A 145 -10.48 15.98 -21.47
C GLU A 145 -9.36 14.94 -21.58
N GLY A 146 -9.72 13.67 -21.37
CA GLY A 146 -8.79 12.56 -21.58
C GLY A 146 -8.36 12.54 -23.04
N GLU A 147 -7.05 12.64 -23.28
CA GLU A 147 -6.51 12.04 -24.49
C GLU A 147 -6.92 10.57 -24.44
N GLU A 148 -7.72 10.13 -25.41
CA GLU A 148 -7.92 8.72 -25.71
C GLU A 148 -6.53 8.16 -26.04
N LEU A 149 -5.83 7.68 -25.01
CA LEU A 149 -4.64 6.87 -25.19
C LEU A 149 -5.06 5.68 -26.03
N ASP A 150 -4.40 5.48 -27.16
CA ASP A 150 -4.62 4.32 -28.01
C ASP A 150 -4.17 3.06 -27.26
N ILE A 151 -5.11 2.46 -26.52
CA ILE A 151 -4.92 1.28 -25.69
C ILE A 151 -4.45 0.10 -26.55
N GLU A 152 -4.81 0.06 -27.83
CA GLU A 152 -4.38 -0.99 -28.77
C GLU A 152 -2.87 -0.92 -29.01
N ALA A 153 -2.30 0.28 -29.14
CA ALA A 153 -0.87 0.48 -29.29
C ALA A 153 -0.08 0.08 -28.03
N LEU A 154 -0.68 0.23 -26.83
CA LEU A 154 -0.06 -0.14 -25.55
C LEU A 154 0.04 -1.67 -25.31
N LYS A 155 -0.70 -2.48 -26.06
CA LYS A 155 -0.72 -3.95 -25.94
C LYS A 155 0.47 -4.64 -26.61
N GLN A 156 1.21 -3.92 -27.45
CA GLN A 156 2.37 -4.49 -28.14
C GLN A 156 3.45 -4.84 -27.13
N GLN A 157 4.06 -6.01 -27.30
CA GLN A 157 5.08 -6.52 -26.38
C GLN A 157 6.22 -5.51 -26.20
N ASP A 158 6.62 -4.82 -27.28
CA ASP A 158 7.64 -3.78 -27.24
C ASP A 158 7.24 -2.57 -26.35
N VAL A 159 5.97 -2.20 -26.33
CA VAL A 159 5.47 -1.07 -25.51
C VAL A 159 5.35 -1.48 -24.04
N ILE A 160 4.93 -2.71 -23.77
CA ILE A 160 4.94 -3.28 -22.42
C ILE A 160 6.37 -3.33 -21.88
N ASP A 161 7.32 -3.80 -22.69
CA ASP A 161 8.73 -3.88 -22.31
C ASP A 161 9.30 -2.47 -22.03
N MET A 162 8.98 -1.48 -22.88
CA MET A 162 9.35 -0.07 -22.63
C MET A 162 8.76 0.48 -21.32
N ALA A 163 7.49 0.22 -21.04
CA ALA A 163 6.84 0.67 -19.81
C ALA A 163 7.46 0.01 -18.56
N MET A 164 7.80 -1.28 -18.66
CA MET A 164 8.46 -2.03 -17.61
C MET A 164 9.88 -1.50 -17.36
N ASP A 165 10.63 -1.17 -18.41
CA ASP A 165 11.95 -0.56 -18.30
C ASP A 165 11.91 0.83 -17.68
N GLU A 166 10.91 1.64 -18.03
CA GLU A 166 10.73 2.96 -17.43
C GLU A 166 10.34 2.85 -15.96
N PHE A 167 9.46 1.89 -15.61
CA PHE A 167 9.14 1.58 -14.22
C PHE A 167 10.38 1.11 -13.43
N ARG A 168 11.24 0.28 -14.03
CA ARG A 168 12.51 -0.16 -13.43
C ARG A 168 13.45 1.00 -13.14
N LYS A 169 13.54 2.01 -14.01
CA LYS A 169 14.32 3.24 -13.75
C LYS A 169 13.69 4.09 -12.66
N PHE A 170 12.36 4.21 -12.66
CA PHE A 170 11.61 5.02 -11.70
C PHE A 170 11.67 4.45 -10.28
N SER A 171 11.42 3.15 -10.14
CA SER A 171 11.52 2.42 -8.87
C SER A 171 12.22 1.06 -9.03
N PRO A 172 13.57 1.04 -9.01
CA PRO A 172 14.34 -0.19 -9.13
C PRO A 172 13.98 -1.24 -8.08
N ASN A 173 13.80 -0.84 -6.81
CA ASN A 173 13.48 -1.79 -5.74
C ASN A 173 12.03 -2.26 -5.81
N GLY A 174 11.13 -1.38 -6.26
CA GLY A 174 9.74 -1.71 -6.51
C GLY A 174 9.60 -2.74 -7.63
N ALA A 175 10.27 -2.51 -8.77
CA ALA A 175 10.31 -3.43 -9.89
C ALA A 175 10.93 -4.78 -9.52
N LYS A 176 12.03 -4.79 -8.73
CA LYS A 176 12.60 -6.03 -8.20
C LYS A 176 11.57 -6.87 -7.43
N ALA A 177 10.79 -6.23 -6.55
CA ALA A 177 9.83 -6.94 -5.71
C ALA A 177 8.55 -7.36 -6.44
N LEU A 178 8.04 -6.50 -7.32
CA LEU A 178 6.76 -6.71 -8.02
C LEU A 178 6.91 -7.62 -9.25
N ILE A 179 8.07 -7.57 -9.92
CA ILE A 179 8.35 -8.26 -11.18
C ILE A 179 9.37 -9.37 -10.95
N ASP A 180 10.63 -9.04 -10.66
CA ASP A 180 11.72 -10.04 -10.68
C ASP A 180 11.52 -11.18 -9.66
N GLU A 181 11.10 -10.84 -8.45
CA GLU A 181 10.77 -11.83 -7.41
C GLU A 181 9.51 -12.63 -7.75
N ARG A 182 8.59 -12.06 -8.52
CA ARG A 182 7.35 -12.74 -8.94
C ARG A 182 7.64 -13.71 -10.09
N ASP A 183 8.47 -13.30 -11.06
CA ASP A 183 9.01 -14.16 -12.13
C ASP A 183 9.73 -15.37 -11.55
N ALA A 184 10.58 -15.15 -10.54
CA ALA A 184 11.31 -16.23 -9.86
C ALA A 184 10.34 -17.21 -9.17
N TYR A 185 9.28 -16.69 -8.54
CA TYR A 185 8.27 -17.53 -7.88
C TYR A 185 7.50 -18.38 -8.90
N LEU A 186 7.03 -17.75 -9.99
CA LEU A 186 6.33 -18.45 -11.08
C LEU A 186 7.22 -19.54 -11.69
N ALA A 187 8.49 -19.23 -11.96
CA ALA A 187 9.45 -20.19 -12.48
C ALA A 187 9.66 -21.39 -11.54
N HIS A 188 9.79 -21.17 -10.22
CA HIS A 188 9.85 -22.27 -9.24
C HIS A 188 8.65 -23.20 -9.32
N GLN A 189 7.44 -22.63 -9.37
CA GLN A 189 6.21 -23.40 -9.44
C GLN A 189 6.13 -24.20 -10.75
N LEU A 190 6.49 -23.60 -11.88
CA LEU A 190 6.50 -24.28 -13.17
C LEU A 190 7.52 -25.42 -13.25
N ILE A 191 8.72 -25.24 -12.70
CA ILE A 191 9.73 -26.31 -12.58
C ILE A 191 9.22 -27.44 -11.68
N GLY A 192 8.52 -27.09 -10.59
CA GLY A 192 7.87 -28.07 -9.72
C GLY A 192 6.85 -28.92 -10.48
N LEU A 193 5.98 -28.27 -11.28
CA LEU A 193 4.99 -28.96 -12.10
C LEU A 193 5.63 -29.82 -13.20
N SER A 194 6.70 -29.33 -13.84
CA SER A 194 7.38 -30.07 -14.90
C SER A 194 8.09 -31.34 -14.41
N ARG A 195 8.31 -31.48 -13.10
CA ARG A 195 8.80 -32.74 -12.50
C ARG A 195 7.70 -33.78 -12.33
N ALA A 196 6.44 -33.35 -12.26
CA ALA A 196 5.28 -34.20 -12.03
C ALA A 196 4.45 -34.48 -13.29
N TYR A 197 4.60 -33.65 -14.33
CA TYR A 197 3.81 -33.67 -15.56
C TYR A 197 4.71 -33.54 -16.79
N GLU A 198 4.35 -34.19 -17.90
CA GLU A 198 5.15 -34.17 -19.12
C GLU A 198 4.85 -32.93 -19.97
N ARG A 199 3.59 -32.50 -20.02
CA ARG A 199 3.13 -31.34 -20.81
C ARG A 199 2.49 -30.31 -19.90
N VAL A 200 3.21 -29.22 -19.63
CA VAL A 200 2.74 -28.11 -18.79
C VAL A 200 2.45 -26.92 -19.68
N LEU A 201 1.19 -26.46 -19.70
CA LEU A 201 0.82 -25.21 -20.34
C LEU A 201 0.64 -24.14 -19.27
N ALA A 202 1.42 -23.06 -19.33
CA ALA A 202 1.36 -21.96 -18.36
C ALA A 202 0.73 -20.72 -19.00
N VAL A 203 -0.40 -20.28 -18.46
CA VAL A 203 -1.07 -19.02 -18.83
C VAL A 203 -0.63 -17.94 -17.83
N VAL A 204 0.18 -17.00 -18.32
CA VAL A 204 0.83 -15.96 -17.52
C VAL A 204 0.73 -14.60 -18.21
N GLY A 205 0.82 -13.52 -17.43
CA GLY A 205 0.88 -12.16 -17.95
C GLY A 205 2.08 -11.98 -18.87
N ALA A 206 1.89 -11.24 -19.98
CA ALA A 206 2.93 -11.05 -20.99
C ALA A 206 4.25 -10.49 -20.43
N GLY A 207 4.16 -9.58 -19.46
CA GLY A 207 5.31 -8.98 -18.77
C GLY A 207 6.16 -9.96 -17.95
N HIS A 208 5.67 -11.16 -17.66
CA HIS A 208 6.39 -12.20 -16.90
C HIS A 208 7.11 -13.22 -17.80
N ILE A 209 6.76 -13.30 -19.10
CA ILE A 209 7.31 -14.34 -20.00
C ILE A 209 8.84 -14.28 -20.08
N ALA A 210 9.39 -13.09 -20.31
CA ALA A 210 10.83 -12.93 -20.50
C ALA A 210 11.61 -13.36 -19.24
N GLY A 211 11.14 -12.96 -18.06
CA GLY A 211 11.73 -13.33 -16.78
C GLY A 211 11.63 -14.83 -16.49
N ILE A 212 10.45 -15.42 -16.72
CA ILE A 212 10.24 -16.87 -16.56
C ILE A 212 11.15 -17.66 -17.49
N ARG A 213 11.21 -17.32 -18.79
CA ARG A 213 12.08 -18.00 -19.77
C ARG A 213 13.54 -17.98 -19.35
N ARG A 214 14.01 -16.84 -18.82
CA ARG A 214 15.39 -16.71 -18.30
C ARG A 214 15.66 -17.70 -17.18
N TYR A 215 14.76 -17.82 -16.20
CA TYR A 215 14.91 -18.77 -15.09
C TYR A 215 14.71 -20.23 -15.50
N LEU A 216 13.86 -20.52 -16.48
CA LEU A 216 13.72 -21.88 -17.02
C LEU A 216 14.96 -22.32 -17.79
N ALA A 217 15.64 -21.40 -18.48
CA ALA A 217 16.88 -21.67 -19.20
C ALA A 217 18.08 -21.87 -18.25
N ASP A 218 18.13 -21.15 -17.13
CA ASP A 218 19.11 -21.35 -16.07
C ASP A 218 18.45 -21.42 -14.68
N PRO A 219 17.94 -22.61 -14.28
CA PRO A 219 17.32 -22.80 -12.98
C PRO A 219 18.27 -22.59 -11.78
N THR A 220 19.59 -22.59 -11.99
CA THR A 220 20.56 -22.39 -10.90
C THR A 220 20.61 -20.95 -10.41
N SER A 221 20.11 -20.01 -11.23
CA SER A 221 20.00 -18.59 -10.89
C SER A 221 18.81 -18.25 -9.99
N LEU A 222 17.92 -19.21 -9.71
CA LEU A 222 16.73 -19.00 -8.89
C LEU A 222 17.09 -18.78 -7.41
N PRO A 223 16.58 -17.71 -6.76
CA PRO A 223 16.69 -17.55 -5.32
C PRO A 223 15.85 -18.60 -4.57
N PRO A 224 16.15 -18.93 -3.31
CA PRO A 224 15.34 -19.87 -2.53
C PRO A 224 13.87 -19.46 -2.42
N LEU A 225 12.95 -20.43 -2.50
CA LEU A 225 11.50 -20.17 -2.47
C LEU A 225 11.06 -19.51 -1.16
N GLU A 226 11.71 -19.84 -0.04
CA GLU A 226 11.45 -19.23 1.26
C GLU A 226 11.71 -17.72 1.23
N GLU A 227 12.74 -17.24 0.51
CA GLU A 227 13.05 -15.80 0.45
C GLU A 227 11.99 -15.01 -0.32
N LEU A 228 11.32 -15.67 -1.28
CA LEU A 228 10.25 -15.10 -2.11
C LEU A 228 8.89 -15.06 -1.40
N THR A 229 8.70 -15.87 -0.36
CA THR A 229 7.43 -16.00 0.38
C THR A 229 7.48 -15.41 1.78
N GLN A 230 8.66 -15.20 2.34
CA GLN A 230 8.82 -14.54 3.62
C GLN A 230 8.25 -13.11 3.59
N THR A 231 7.43 -12.82 4.60
CA THR A 231 6.91 -11.47 4.82
C THR A 231 8.06 -10.57 5.27
N VAL A 232 8.23 -9.43 4.59
CA VAL A 232 9.25 -8.46 4.97
C VAL A 232 8.78 -7.82 6.27
N LYS A 233 9.36 -8.25 7.40
CA LYS A 233 9.09 -7.60 8.68
C LYS A 233 9.60 -6.16 8.58
N PRO A 234 8.75 -5.15 8.84
CA PRO A 234 9.26 -3.78 8.92
C PRO A 234 10.34 -3.76 10.00
N PHE A 235 11.52 -3.28 9.63
CA PHE A 235 12.66 -3.21 10.53
C PHE A 235 12.28 -2.34 11.75
N PRO A 236 12.67 -2.70 12.98
CA PRO A 236 12.17 -2.08 14.22
C PRO A 236 12.54 -0.60 14.40
N TRP A 237 13.24 0.02 13.45
CA TRP A 237 13.58 1.44 13.49
C TRP A 237 12.33 2.33 13.59
N MET A 238 11.20 1.94 13.00
CA MET A 238 9.97 2.74 13.10
C MET A 238 9.48 2.82 14.55
N ARG A 239 9.49 1.69 15.27
CA ARG A 239 9.18 1.66 16.71
C ARG A 239 10.22 2.43 17.52
N LEU A 240 11.49 2.36 17.13
CA LEU A 240 12.56 3.12 17.78
C LEU A 240 12.38 4.64 17.59
N ILE A 241 11.96 5.09 16.41
CA ILE A 241 11.65 6.49 16.14
C ILE A 241 10.43 6.92 16.94
N GLU A 242 9.35 6.14 16.95
CA GLU A 242 8.14 6.45 17.71
C GLU A 242 8.41 6.58 19.21
N VAL A 243 9.13 5.62 19.79
CA VAL A 243 9.59 5.68 21.19
C VAL A 243 10.56 6.84 21.40
N GLY A 244 11.45 7.09 20.43
CA GLY A 244 12.43 8.17 20.45
C GLY A 244 11.78 9.54 20.49
N VAL A 245 10.74 9.79 19.68
CA VAL A 245 9.98 11.04 19.68
C VAL A 245 9.32 11.28 21.04
N GLY A 246 8.66 10.26 21.60
CA GLY A 246 8.07 10.35 22.93
C GLY A 246 9.13 10.61 24.02
N ALA A 247 10.27 9.94 23.96
CA ALA A 247 11.38 10.13 24.89
C ALA A 247 11.98 11.54 24.78
N VAL A 248 12.19 12.06 23.57
CA VAL A 248 12.67 13.43 23.33
C VAL A 248 11.68 14.45 23.86
N PHE A 249 10.37 14.25 23.63
CA PHE A 249 9.33 15.12 24.19
C PHE A 249 9.40 15.17 25.72
N VAL A 250 9.43 14.01 26.39
CA VAL A 250 9.55 13.93 27.85
C VAL A 250 10.86 14.56 28.34
N ALA A 251 11.98 14.31 27.65
CA ALA A 251 13.27 14.90 28.01
C ALA A 251 13.24 16.43 27.94
N ILE A 252 12.63 17.01 26.90
CA ILE A 252 12.46 18.47 26.79
C ILE A 252 11.62 18.99 27.96
N LEU A 253 10.50 18.35 28.30
CA LEU A 253 9.66 18.79 29.43
C LEU A 253 10.43 18.75 30.77
N VAL A 254 11.19 17.68 31.02
CA VAL A 254 12.04 17.57 32.20
C VAL A 254 13.08 18.69 32.21
N LEU A 255 13.80 18.91 31.10
CA LEU A 255 14.77 19.99 31.02
C LEU A 255 14.13 21.37 31.26
N ILE A 256 12.92 21.62 30.73
CA ILE A 256 12.18 22.86 30.99
C ILE A 256 11.89 22.99 32.48
N ALA A 257 11.38 21.94 33.11
CA ALA A 257 11.05 21.93 34.53
C ALA A 257 12.26 22.25 35.42
N PHE A 258 13.45 21.78 35.05
CA PHE A 258 14.68 22.00 35.82
C PHE A 258 15.50 23.21 35.38
N SER A 259 15.18 23.90 34.28
CA SER A 259 15.98 25.03 33.78
C SER A 259 15.79 26.35 34.55
N GLY A 260 14.77 26.44 35.40
CA GLY A 260 14.49 27.65 36.19
C GLY A 260 13.79 28.78 35.44
N VAL A 261 13.40 28.55 34.17
CA VAL A 261 12.65 29.52 33.32
C VAL A 261 11.19 29.75 33.77
N GLY A 262 10.74 29.03 34.80
CA GLY A 262 9.43 29.20 35.43
C GLY A 262 8.35 28.24 34.94
N ALA A 263 7.39 27.93 35.81
CA ALA A 263 6.30 26.99 35.54
C ALA A 263 5.38 27.43 34.37
N GLY A 264 5.32 28.73 34.07
CA GLY A 264 4.56 29.26 32.94
C GLY A 264 5.06 28.75 31.59
N VAL A 265 6.39 28.65 31.40
CA VAL A 265 7.00 28.15 30.16
C VAL A 265 6.70 26.65 29.99
N LEU A 266 6.78 25.87 31.06
CA LEU A 266 6.41 24.45 31.06
C LEU A 266 4.92 24.26 30.69
N LEU A 267 4.04 25.08 31.28
CA LEU A 267 2.61 25.04 30.97
C LEU A 267 2.36 25.36 29.49
N TRP A 268 2.99 26.40 28.95
CA TRP A 268 2.83 26.76 27.55
C TRP A 268 3.43 25.73 26.60
N ALA A 269 4.52 25.06 26.97
CA ALA A 269 5.05 23.92 26.21
C ALA A 269 4.00 22.80 26.09
N LEU A 270 3.34 22.44 27.18
CA LEU A 270 2.25 21.46 27.18
C LEU A 270 1.03 21.93 26.38
N VAL A 271 0.65 23.21 26.52
CA VAL A 271 -0.47 23.79 25.76
C VAL A 271 -0.17 23.77 24.27
N TYR A 272 1.03 24.13 23.84
CA TYR A 272 1.42 24.05 22.43
C TYR A 272 1.43 22.63 21.90
N TRP A 273 1.89 21.65 22.70
CA TRP A 273 1.80 20.25 22.33
C TRP A 273 0.35 19.84 22.04
N VAL A 274 -0.58 20.16 22.96
CA VAL A 274 -1.99 19.82 22.79
C VAL A 274 -2.62 20.56 21.61
N LEU A 275 -2.37 21.87 21.48
CA LEU A 275 -2.99 22.69 20.44
C LEU A 275 -2.48 22.36 19.04
N LEU A 276 -1.17 22.21 18.83
CA LEU A 276 -0.62 21.91 17.51
C LEU A 276 -1.10 20.55 17.01
N HIS A 277 -1.02 19.52 17.85
CA HIS A 277 -1.55 18.19 17.52
C HIS A 277 -3.05 18.21 17.29
N GLY A 278 -3.80 18.75 18.24
CA GLY A 278 -5.25 18.72 18.18
C GLY A 278 -5.79 19.51 16.99
N LEU A 279 -5.30 20.74 16.79
CA LEU A 279 -5.80 21.65 15.75
C LEU A 279 -5.47 21.15 14.36
N LEU A 280 -4.23 20.71 14.10
CA LEU A 280 -3.86 20.17 12.79
C LEU A 280 -4.62 18.89 12.47
N THR A 281 -4.76 17.97 13.43
CA THR A 281 -5.61 16.78 13.26
C THR A 281 -7.05 17.15 12.92
N ALA A 282 -7.64 18.12 13.62
CA ALA A 282 -9.01 18.58 13.36
C ALA A 282 -9.15 19.23 11.97
N ILE A 283 -8.23 20.14 11.60
CA ILE A 283 -8.22 20.81 10.30
C ILE A 283 -8.17 19.76 9.18
N PHE A 284 -7.25 18.81 9.26
CA PHE A 284 -7.10 17.77 8.24
C PHE A 284 -8.29 16.81 8.19
N THR A 285 -8.91 16.51 9.35
CA THR A 285 -10.15 15.74 9.40
C THR A 285 -11.28 16.45 8.68
N LEU A 286 -11.43 17.76 8.88
CA LEU A 286 -12.44 18.58 8.20
C LEU A 286 -12.11 18.74 6.71
N ALA A 287 -10.84 18.88 6.35
CA ALA A 287 -10.39 18.92 4.95
C ALA A 287 -10.66 17.61 4.19
N ALA A 288 -10.63 16.46 4.89
CA ALA A 288 -11.10 15.19 4.36
C ALA A 288 -12.64 15.15 4.14
N GLY A 289 -13.35 16.17 4.62
CA GLY A 289 -14.79 16.27 4.68
C GLY A 289 -15.38 15.30 5.70
N GLY A 290 -14.68 15.10 6.81
CA GLY A 290 -15.15 14.37 7.98
C GLY A 290 -16.17 15.17 8.79
N HIS A 291 -16.93 14.48 9.64
CA HIS A 291 -17.90 15.12 10.52
C HIS A 291 -17.20 15.95 11.62
N PRO A 292 -17.78 17.08 12.07
CA PRO A 292 -17.20 17.88 13.16
C PRO A 292 -16.93 17.11 14.45
N LEU A 293 -17.75 16.11 14.77
CA LEU A 293 -17.51 15.22 15.92
C LEU A 293 -16.25 14.35 15.76
N SER A 294 -15.96 13.91 14.54
CA SER A 294 -14.74 13.16 14.23
C SER A 294 -13.51 14.06 14.34
N ALA A 295 -13.64 15.33 13.92
CA ALA A 295 -12.59 16.34 14.08
C ALA A 295 -12.35 16.69 15.55
N LEU A 296 -13.40 16.88 16.34
CA LEU A 296 -13.32 17.13 17.78
C LEU A 296 -12.71 15.94 18.53
N THR A 297 -13.06 14.71 18.13
CA THR A 297 -12.46 13.50 18.70
C THR A 297 -10.97 13.46 18.41
N GLY A 298 -10.58 13.68 17.14
CA GLY A 298 -9.18 13.77 16.75
C GLY A 298 -8.43 14.85 17.53
N PHE A 299 -9.02 16.03 17.67
CA PHE A 299 -8.47 17.13 18.47
C PHE A 299 -8.16 16.68 19.91
N ALA A 300 -9.13 16.02 20.56
CA ALA A 300 -9.04 15.64 21.96
C ALA A 300 -7.99 14.55 22.23
N VAL A 301 -7.77 13.63 21.28
CA VAL A 301 -6.87 12.48 21.49
C VAL A 301 -5.48 12.65 20.87
N SER A 302 -5.31 13.54 19.89
CA SER A 302 -4.11 13.60 19.03
C SER A 302 -2.81 13.73 19.83
N TRP A 303 -2.79 14.64 20.80
CA TRP A 303 -1.64 14.90 21.68
C TRP A 303 -1.20 13.67 22.48
N LEU A 304 -2.14 12.81 22.88
CA LEU A 304 -1.85 11.59 23.63
C LEU A 304 -1.35 10.50 22.69
N THR A 305 -2.01 10.35 21.54
CA THR A 305 -1.63 9.34 20.54
C THR A 305 -0.25 9.60 19.95
N ALA A 306 0.17 10.86 19.84
CA ALA A 306 1.51 11.22 19.36
C ALA A 306 2.65 10.75 20.27
N ILE A 307 2.36 10.46 21.53
CA ILE A 307 3.34 9.92 22.50
C ILE A 307 3.33 8.37 22.46
N HIS A 308 2.23 7.76 22.02
CA HIS A 308 2.03 6.31 22.11
C HIS A 308 2.19 5.61 20.74
N PRO A 309 3.24 4.80 20.53
CA PRO A 309 3.56 4.16 19.25
C PRO A 309 2.42 3.35 18.60
N LEU A 310 1.54 2.76 19.42
CA LEU A 310 0.45 1.90 18.93
C LEU A 310 -0.89 2.61 18.72
N LEU A 311 -0.97 3.92 18.99
CA LEU A 311 -2.23 4.66 18.88
C LEU A 311 -2.09 5.77 17.83
N ALA A 312 -3.09 5.88 16.96
CA ALA A 312 -3.12 6.91 15.93
C ALA A 312 -4.39 7.75 16.07
N ALA A 313 -4.27 9.08 16.11
CA ALA A 313 -5.40 10.00 16.27
C ALA A 313 -6.51 9.75 15.24
N GLY A 314 -6.11 9.45 14.01
CA GLY A 314 -7.02 9.18 12.90
C GLY A 314 -7.88 7.94 13.08
N TRP A 315 -7.43 6.93 13.85
CA TRP A 315 -8.28 5.77 14.16
C TRP A 315 -9.49 6.17 15.01
N PHE A 316 -9.28 7.05 15.99
CA PHE A 316 -10.38 7.54 16.82
C PHE A 316 -11.36 8.40 16.01
N SER A 317 -10.84 9.30 15.17
CA SER A 317 -11.67 10.07 14.22
C SER A 317 -12.43 9.16 13.27
N ALA A 318 -11.81 8.11 12.74
CA ALA A 318 -12.44 7.15 11.85
C ALA A 318 -13.51 6.29 12.54
N ILE A 319 -13.30 5.87 13.79
CA ILE A 319 -14.33 5.14 14.55
C ILE A 319 -15.58 6.00 14.72
N VAL A 320 -15.41 7.28 15.05
CA VAL A 320 -16.55 8.21 15.16
C VAL A 320 -17.20 8.44 13.80
N GLU A 321 -16.40 8.64 12.76
CA GLU A 321 -16.90 8.80 11.39
C GLU A 321 -17.69 7.58 10.93
N ALA A 322 -17.22 6.36 11.23
CA ALA A 322 -17.88 5.11 10.89
C ALA A 322 -19.21 4.95 11.62
N LYS A 323 -19.28 5.36 12.90
CA LYS A 323 -20.54 5.34 13.66
C LYS A 323 -21.59 6.29 13.07
N ILE A 324 -21.15 7.42 12.54
CA ILE A 324 -22.01 8.44 11.95
C ILE A 324 -22.47 8.01 10.55
N ARG A 325 -21.53 7.61 9.69
CA ARG A 325 -21.82 7.28 8.28
C ARG A 325 -22.37 5.88 8.06
N LYS A 326 -22.10 4.95 8.98
CA LYS A 326 -22.57 3.56 8.96
C LYS A 326 -22.26 2.88 7.61
N PRO A 327 -20.98 2.75 7.23
CA PRO A 327 -20.61 2.07 6.00
C PRO A 327 -21.16 0.64 5.96
N ARG A 328 -21.50 0.17 4.76
CA ARG A 328 -22.09 -1.15 4.49
C ARG A 328 -21.13 -1.99 3.63
N LYS A 329 -21.30 -3.32 3.61
CA LYS A 329 -20.42 -4.22 2.85
C LYS A 329 -20.30 -3.82 1.36
N GLY A 330 -21.44 -3.51 0.72
CA GLY A 330 -21.47 -3.04 -0.67
C GLY A 330 -20.79 -1.69 -0.93
N ASP A 331 -20.35 -0.96 0.09
CA ASP A 331 -19.53 0.26 -0.09
C ASP A 331 -18.14 -0.08 -0.62
N VAL A 332 -17.62 -1.28 -0.35
CA VAL A 332 -16.34 -1.73 -0.92
C VAL A 332 -16.45 -1.81 -2.43
N LYS A 333 -17.46 -2.52 -2.94
CA LYS A 333 -17.71 -2.67 -4.38
C LYS A 333 -17.94 -1.32 -5.04
N ARG A 334 -18.82 -0.48 -4.49
CA ARG A 334 -19.08 0.87 -5.01
C ARG A 334 -17.85 1.77 -5.01
N LEU A 335 -16.91 1.54 -4.10
CA LEU A 335 -15.65 2.30 -4.06
C LEU A 335 -14.69 1.85 -5.16
N LEU A 336 -14.60 0.54 -5.41
CA LEU A 336 -13.78 -0.02 -6.49
C LEU A 336 -14.33 0.33 -7.88
N GLU A 337 -15.66 0.45 -8.00
CA GLU A 337 -16.32 0.82 -9.26
C GLU A 337 -16.30 2.32 -9.56
N ALA A 338 -15.92 3.17 -8.59
CA ALA A 338 -15.96 4.62 -8.76
C ALA A 338 -15.01 5.09 -9.87
N ALA A 339 -15.52 5.91 -10.79
CA ALA A 339 -14.77 6.39 -11.94
C ALA A 339 -13.98 7.67 -11.64
N SER A 340 -14.35 8.40 -10.59
CA SER A 340 -13.75 9.71 -10.28
C SER A 340 -13.51 9.90 -8.79
N PHE A 341 -12.54 10.75 -8.43
CA PHE A 341 -12.31 11.11 -7.03
C PHE A 341 -13.52 11.78 -6.37
N ALA A 342 -14.35 12.47 -7.16
CA ALA A 342 -15.60 13.04 -6.69
C ALA A 342 -16.62 11.95 -6.27
N GLU A 343 -16.77 10.88 -7.05
CA GLU A 343 -17.61 9.72 -6.69
C GLU A 343 -17.06 8.98 -5.48
N MET A 344 -15.75 8.80 -5.40
CA MET A 344 -15.09 8.14 -4.28
C MET A 344 -15.35 8.90 -2.99
N ARG A 345 -15.30 10.24 -3.03
CA ARG A 345 -15.64 11.10 -1.88
C ARG A 345 -17.10 10.98 -1.43
N GLN A 346 -18.02 10.50 -2.27
CA GLN A 346 -19.41 10.25 -1.89
C GLN A 346 -19.58 8.90 -1.18
N ASN A 347 -18.60 7.99 -1.29
CA ASN A 347 -18.64 6.68 -0.67
C ASN A 347 -18.42 6.76 0.87
N PRO A 348 -19.33 6.20 1.70
CA PRO A 348 -19.20 6.24 3.16
C PRO A 348 -17.92 5.59 3.70
N LEU A 349 -17.53 4.44 3.13
CA LEU A 349 -16.31 3.73 3.54
C LEU A 349 -15.07 4.55 3.22
N PHE A 350 -15.00 5.09 2.00
CA PHE A 350 -13.88 5.96 1.60
C PHE A 350 -13.74 7.16 2.54
N LYS A 351 -14.86 7.79 2.92
CA LYS A 351 -14.84 8.91 3.86
C LYS A 351 -14.23 8.56 5.20
N VAL A 352 -14.60 7.42 5.77
CA VAL A 352 -14.03 6.93 7.03
C VAL A 352 -12.52 6.73 6.92
N VAL A 353 -12.10 6.05 5.85
CA VAL A 353 -10.69 5.74 5.60
C VAL A 353 -9.87 7.00 5.34
N PHE A 354 -10.39 7.91 4.52
CA PHE A 354 -9.73 9.16 4.16
C PHE A 354 -9.62 10.12 5.36
N VAL A 355 -10.64 10.16 6.23
CA VAL A 355 -10.56 10.83 7.53
C VAL A 355 -9.44 10.25 8.38
N ALA A 356 -9.33 8.93 8.49
CA ALA A 356 -8.26 8.29 9.25
C ALA A 356 -6.88 8.72 8.75
N ALA A 357 -6.68 8.66 7.43
CA ALA A 357 -5.42 8.98 6.79
C ALA A 357 -5.02 10.45 6.99
N LEU A 358 -5.92 11.40 6.68
CA LEU A 358 -5.60 12.83 6.79
C LEU A 358 -5.46 13.28 8.25
N ALA A 359 -6.26 12.74 9.17
CA ALA A 359 -6.11 13.02 10.60
C ALA A 359 -4.73 12.60 11.13
N ASN A 360 -4.20 11.47 10.67
CA ASN A 360 -2.84 11.02 10.99
C ASN A 360 -1.78 11.94 10.39
N VAL A 361 -1.96 12.40 9.14
CA VAL A 361 -1.08 13.43 8.54
C VAL A 361 -1.06 14.69 9.40
N GLY A 362 -2.23 15.18 9.83
CA GLY A 362 -2.34 16.32 10.72
C GLY A 362 -1.61 16.12 12.05
N SER A 363 -1.72 14.93 12.66
CA SER A 363 -1.01 14.60 13.90
C SER A 363 0.52 14.60 13.70
N THR A 364 1.01 13.99 12.62
CA THR A 364 2.44 13.95 12.31
C THR A 364 3.00 15.35 12.05
N LEU A 365 2.26 16.19 11.33
CA LEU A 365 2.61 17.60 11.14
C LEU A 365 2.59 18.37 12.47
N GLY A 366 1.72 18.00 13.42
CA GLY A 366 1.75 18.47 14.80
C GLY A 366 3.09 18.23 15.48
N THR A 367 3.64 17.01 15.37
CA THR A 367 4.96 16.69 15.93
C THR A 367 6.06 17.56 15.32
N VAL A 368 6.08 17.68 13.99
CA VAL A 368 7.08 18.49 13.27
C VAL A 368 6.96 19.96 13.65
N ALA A 369 5.74 20.52 13.61
CA ALA A 369 5.48 21.89 13.97
C ALA A 369 5.86 22.17 15.43
N TYR A 370 5.62 21.24 16.34
CA TYR A 370 6.01 21.38 17.74
C TYR A 370 7.52 21.56 17.88
N PHE A 371 8.34 20.65 17.35
CA PHE A 371 9.80 20.76 17.50
C PHE A 371 10.41 21.95 16.74
N VAL A 372 9.78 22.40 15.65
CA VAL A 372 10.22 23.58 14.90
C VAL A 372 9.86 24.88 15.60
N PHE A 373 8.65 24.99 16.15
CA PHE A 373 8.11 26.26 16.65
C PHE A 373 8.08 26.39 18.17
N LEU A 374 8.33 25.33 18.95
CA LEU A 374 8.27 25.37 20.41
C LEU A 374 9.12 26.51 21.01
N PHE A 375 10.43 26.50 20.77
CA PHE A 375 11.33 27.48 21.37
C PHE A 375 11.11 28.91 20.86
N PRO A 376 10.95 29.14 19.55
CA PRO A 376 10.55 30.46 19.04
C PRO A 376 9.25 30.98 19.66
N ALA A 377 8.22 30.12 19.81
CA ALA A 377 6.94 30.52 20.37
C ALA A 377 7.00 30.83 21.87
N LEU A 378 7.86 30.13 22.62
CA LEU A 378 8.12 30.39 24.03
C LEU A 378 9.01 31.62 24.26
N GLY A 379 9.69 32.13 23.21
CA GLY A 379 10.64 33.24 23.32
C GLY A 379 11.90 32.87 24.11
N VAL A 380 12.28 31.59 24.09
CA VAL A 380 13.40 31.06 24.88
C VAL A 380 14.48 30.51 23.95
N ASP A 381 15.75 30.81 24.27
CA ASP A 381 16.89 30.19 23.59
C ASP A 381 17.03 28.72 24.01
N PRO A 382 16.90 27.75 23.07
CA PRO A 382 16.98 26.34 23.39
C PRO A 382 18.34 25.93 23.96
N ALA A 383 19.45 26.50 23.50
CA ALA A 383 20.78 26.11 23.96
C ALA A 383 20.99 26.52 25.42
N VAL A 384 20.56 27.74 25.77
CA VAL A 384 20.64 28.25 27.15
C VAL A 384 19.73 27.45 28.06
N MET A 385 18.47 27.27 27.68
CA MET A 385 17.46 26.61 28.52
C MET A 385 17.78 25.13 28.74
N LEU A 386 18.12 24.39 27.69
CA LEU A 386 18.48 22.97 27.80
C LEU A 386 19.80 22.78 28.57
N GLY A 387 20.79 23.67 28.35
CA GLY A 387 22.05 23.66 29.09
C GLY A 387 21.86 23.91 30.60
N GLN A 388 21.06 24.91 30.96
CA GLN A 388 20.74 25.21 32.36
C GLN A 388 19.98 24.06 33.03
N GLY A 389 18.98 23.50 32.34
CA GLY A 389 18.21 22.36 32.83
C GLY A 389 19.09 21.14 33.09
N ALA A 390 19.98 20.81 32.15
CA ALA A 390 20.93 19.69 32.31
C ALA A 390 21.91 19.92 33.47
N SER A 391 22.44 21.13 33.60
CA SER A 391 23.35 21.50 34.71
C SER A 391 22.66 21.36 36.07
N ASN A 392 21.42 21.88 36.19
CA ASN A 392 20.67 21.80 37.44
C ASN A 392 20.32 20.35 37.82
N ILE A 393 19.97 19.51 36.85
CA ILE A 393 19.76 18.07 37.08
C ILE A 393 21.06 17.39 37.54
N TRP A 394 22.19 17.71 36.90
CA TRP A 394 23.50 17.15 37.28
C TRP A 394 23.88 17.54 38.71
N HIS A 395 23.71 18.81 39.08
CA HIS A 395 23.95 19.28 40.44
C HIS A 395 23.03 18.61 41.47
N LEU A 396 21.77 18.34 41.14
CA LEU A 396 20.87 17.60 42.02
C LEU A 396 21.32 16.15 42.23
N ILE A 397 21.83 15.49 41.19
CA ILE A 397 22.27 14.08 41.25
C ILE A 397 23.62 13.94 41.96
N VAL A 398 24.57 14.84 41.69
CA VAL A 398 25.96 14.74 42.18
C VAL A 398 26.20 15.55 43.46
N GLY A 399 25.49 16.65 43.64
CA GLY A 399 25.59 17.53 44.82
C GLY A 399 24.65 17.16 45.97
N GLY A 400 23.90 16.07 45.85
CA GLY A 400 23.01 15.53 46.90
C GLY A 400 23.68 14.53 47.87
N ALA A 401 25.01 14.56 47.98
CA ALA A 401 25.78 13.79 48.97
C ALA A 401 26.21 14.69 50.15
#